data_AF-A0A6B1E5U0-F1
#
_entry.id   AF-A0A6B1E5U0-F1
#
_cell.length_a   1.000
_cell.length_b   1.000
_cell.length_c   1.000
_cell.angle_alpha   90.00
_cell.angle_beta   90.00
_cell.angle_gamma   90.00
#
_symmetry.space_group_name_H-M   'P 1'
#
loop_
_entity.id
_entity.type
_entity.pdbx_description
1 polymer ?
#
loop_
_entity_poly.entity_id
_entity_poly.type
_entity_poly.pdbx_seq_one_letter_code
_entity_poly.pdbx_strand_id
1 'polypeptide(L)'
;MTAAAETGVSDLCFAARALAQTHPMTEASLRYRQQCFETERARQPVTELADWASTALLVGYCLRRSEEQRVPGDRLPAAAADGEIDLENVAALSETLRVGDPGSVSLLPAEVTVAALDRIIATELDKRNEHVREQLDDASWSELEDYIAWWTIHGYALRASELPTP
;
A
#
# COMPACT_ATOMS: atom_id res chain seq x y z
N MET A 1 21.68 4.62 -4.69
CA MET A 1 20.62 4.92 -5.68
C MET A 1 21.10 6.05 -6.57
N THR A 2 20.77 6.06 -7.87
CA THR A 2 21.17 7.14 -8.79
C THR A 2 20.12 8.26 -8.78
N ALA A 3 20.49 9.49 -9.14
CA ALA A 3 19.55 10.62 -9.21
C ALA A 3 18.33 10.34 -10.13
N ALA A 4 18.53 9.59 -11.21
CA ALA A 4 17.46 9.17 -12.10
C ALA A 4 16.49 8.16 -11.45
N ALA A 5 17.01 7.25 -10.61
CA ALA A 5 16.18 6.33 -9.84
C ALA A 5 15.39 7.07 -8.74
N GLU A 6 15.98 8.09 -8.11
CA GLU A 6 15.28 8.95 -7.15
C GLU A 6 14.13 9.75 -7.77
N THR A 7 14.33 10.30 -8.99
CA THR A 7 13.26 10.94 -9.75
C THR A 7 12.15 9.93 -10.08
N GLY A 8 12.52 8.71 -10.52
CA GLY A 8 11.58 7.64 -10.81
C GLY A 8 10.71 7.24 -9.61
N VAL A 9 11.29 7.12 -8.41
CA VAL A 9 10.59 6.82 -7.15
C VAL A 9 9.67 7.98 -6.76
N SER A 10 10.16 9.22 -6.80
CA SER A 10 9.37 10.40 -6.43
C SER A 10 8.13 10.57 -7.31
N ASP A 11 8.29 10.40 -8.62
CA ASP A 11 7.19 10.44 -9.57
C ASP A 11 6.18 9.32 -9.32
N LEU A 12 6.65 8.14 -8.91
CA LEU A 12 5.79 6.98 -8.64
C LEU A 12 4.93 7.23 -7.39
N CYS A 13 5.54 7.71 -6.31
CA CYS A 13 4.84 8.08 -5.08
C CYS A 13 3.87 9.25 -5.31
N PHE A 14 4.20 10.19 -6.20
CA PHE A 14 3.29 11.26 -6.60
C PHE A 14 2.07 10.71 -7.35
N ALA A 15 2.29 9.89 -8.38
CA ALA A 15 1.22 9.26 -9.16
C ALA A 15 0.28 8.42 -8.26
N ALA A 16 0.84 7.63 -7.35
CA ALA A 16 0.06 6.81 -6.42
C ALA A 16 -0.88 7.66 -5.56
N ARG A 17 -0.39 8.76 -4.98
CA ARG A 17 -1.20 9.66 -4.14
C ARG A 17 -2.24 10.44 -4.95
N ALA A 18 -1.89 10.87 -6.16
CA ALA A 18 -2.82 11.52 -7.06
C ALA A 18 -3.96 10.56 -7.45
N LEU A 19 -3.62 9.32 -7.79
CA LEU A 19 -4.59 8.27 -8.11
C LEU A 19 -5.49 7.94 -6.91
N ALA A 20 -4.96 7.94 -5.69
CA ALA A 20 -5.75 7.73 -4.47
C ALA A 20 -6.89 8.77 -4.30
N GLN A 21 -6.76 9.97 -4.87
CA GLN A 21 -7.82 10.98 -4.83
C GLN A 21 -9.02 10.64 -5.73
N THR A 22 -8.87 9.72 -6.68
CA THR A 22 -9.92 9.34 -7.63
C THR A 22 -10.53 7.97 -7.34
N HIS A 23 -10.22 7.37 -6.19
CA HIS A 23 -10.79 6.09 -5.71
C HIS A 23 -10.76 4.94 -6.74
N PRO A 24 -9.57 4.53 -7.21
CA PRO A 24 -9.40 3.67 -8.38
C PRO A 24 -9.58 2.16 -8.07
N MET A 25 -10.17 1.80 -6.94
CA MET A 25 -10.25 0.39 -6.51
C MET A 25 -11.28 -0.38 -7.34
N THR A 26 -11.07 -1.68 -7.52
CA THR A 26 -12.12 -2.57 -7.99
C THR A 26 -13.28 -2.59 -6.98
N GLU A 27 -14.46 -3.04 -7.41
CA GLU A 27 -15.61 -3.16 -6.50
C GLU A 27 -15.32 -4.14 -5.34
N ALA A 28 -14.65 -5.25 -5.64
CA ALA A 28 -14.27 -6.26 -4.64
C ALA A 28 -13.34 -5.65 -3.57
N SER A 29 -12.25 -4.99 -3.98
CA SER A 29 -11.30 -4.35 -3.07
C SER A 29 -11.90 -3.18 -2.30
N LEU A 30 -12.81 -2.42 -2.91
CA LEU A 30 -13.55 -1.37 -2.21
C LEU A 30 -14.43 -1.95 -1.10
N ARG A 31 -15.16 -3.04 -1.39
CA ARG A 31 -16.00 -3.73 -0.41
C ARG A 31 -15.19 -4.33 0.73
N TYR A 32 -14.07 -4.99 0.41
CA TYR A 32 -13.14 -5.51 1.42
C TYR A 32 -12.62 -4.40 2.33
N ARG A 33 -12.14 -3.29 1.73
CA ARG A 33 -11.70 -2.12 2.49
C ARG A 33 -12.78 -1.61 3.45
N GLN A 34 -14.02 -1.46 2.98
CA GLN A 34 -15.13 -1.00 3.82
C GLN A 34 -15.36 -1.93 5.02
N GLN A 35 -15.49 -3.23 4.79
CA GLN A 35 -15.71 -4.23 5.86
C GLN A 35 -14.55 -4.29 6.85
N CYS A 36 -13.32 -4.22 6.35
CA CYS A 36 -12.12 -4.28 7.16
C CYS A 36 -12.04 -3.06 8.11
N PHE A 37 -12.28 -1.85 7.60
CA PHE A 37 -12.20 -0.64 8.42
C PHE A 37 -13.43 -0.38 9.29
N GLU A 38 -14.58 -0.97 9.01
CA GLU A 38 -15.67 -1.07 9.98
C GLU A 38 -15.23 -1.88 11.20
N THR A 39 -14.56 -3.01 10.98
CA THR A 39 -14.02 -3.85 12.05
C THR A 39 -12.91 -3.14 12.81
N GLU A 40 -11.98 -2.48 12.12
CA GLU A 40 -10.90 -1.74 12.78
C GLU A 40 -11.44 -0.56 13.60
N ARG A 41 -12.40 0.22 13.09
CA ARG A 41 -13.02 1.30 13.89
C ARG A 41 -13.66 0.80 15.19
N ALA A 42 -14.20 -0.43 15.19
CA ALA A 42 -14.78 -1.03 16.38
C ALA A 42 -13.73 -1.55 17.39
N ARG A 43 -12.51 -1.86 16.92
CA ARG A 43 -11.42 -2.42 17.72
C ARG A 43 -10.45 -1.38 18.24
N GLN A 44 -10.22 -0.33 17.47
CA GLN A 44 -9.22 0.68 17.80
C GLN A 44 -9.74 1.62 18.90
N PRO A 45 -8.89 1.98 19.88
CA PRO A 45 -9.26 2.92 20.93
C PRO A 45 -9.50 4.35 20.39
N VAL A 46 -8.94 4.65 19.21
CA VAL A 46 -9.03 5.94 18.53
C VAL A 46 -9.49 5.71 17.09
N THR A 47 -10.63 6.29 16.72
CA THR A 47 -11.24 6.10 15.39
C THR A 47 -10.35 6.58 14.24
N GLU A 48 -9.51 7.58 14.49
CA GLU A 48 -8.60 8.17 13.51
C GLU A 48 -7.55 7.16 13.03
N LEU A 49 -7.15 6.18 13.86
CA LEU A 49 -6.22 5.12 13.46
C LEU A 49 -6.77 4.28 12.31
N ALA A 50 -8.06 3.96 12.34
CA ALA A 50 -8.71 3.19 11.28
C ALA A 50 -8.82 4.03 9.99
N ASP A 51 -9.06 5.34 10.09
CA ASP A 51 -9.07 6.22 8.92
C ASP A 51 -7.66 6.37 8.33
N TRP A 52 -6.63 6.48 9.16
CA TRP A 52 -5.24 6.54 8.71
C TRP A 52 -4.81 5.26 8.01
N ALA A 53 -5.13 4.11 8.60
CA ALA A 53 -4.90 2.81 8.00
C ALA A 53 -5.65 2.65 6.67
N SER A 54 -6.90 3.14 6.59
CA SER A 54 -7.70 3.13 5.37
C SER A 54 -7.07 3.95 4.25
N THR A 55 -6.49 5.10 4.59
CA THR A 55 -5.70 5.89 3.64
C THR A 55 -4.40 5.19 3.26
N ALA A 56 -3.66 4.63 4.23
CA ALA A 56 -2.40 3.92 3.98
C ALA A 56 -2.60 2.73 3.04
N LEU A 57 -3.64 1.93 3.25
CA LEU A 57 -4.06 0.85 2.35
C LEU A 57 -4.36 1.36 0.94
N LEU A 58 -5.14 2.44 0.83
CA LEU A 58 -5.48 3.01 -0.47
C LEU A 58 -4.24 3.48 -1.24
N VAL A 59 -3.30 4.17 -0.58
CA VAL A 59 -2.09 4.65 -1.26
C VAL A 59 -1.19 3.50 -1.67
N GLY A 60 -1.05 2.46 -0.83
CA GLY A 60 -0.33 1.23 -1.20
C GLY A 60 -0.93 0.52 -2.41
N TYR A 61 -2.26 0.38 -2.45
CA TYR A 61 -2.99 -0.14 -3.61
C TYR A 61 -2.73 0.68 -4.88
N CYS A 62 -2.73 2.02 -4.74
CA CYS A 62 -2.47 2.93 -5.85
C CYS A 62 -1.01 2.94 -6.30
N LEU A 63 -0.05 2.57 -5.43
CA LEU A 63 1.34 2.38 -5.82
C LEU A 63 1.45 1.28 -6.86
N ARG A 64 0.88 0.10 -6.57
CA ARG A 64 0.87 -1.02 -7.52
C ARG A 64 0.19 -0.64 -8.84
N ARG A 65 -0.95 0.06 -8.79
CA ARG A 65 -1.61 0.59 -9.99
C ARG A 65 -0.77 1.58 -10.79
N SER A 66 0.08 2.35 -10.12
CA SER A 66 0.98 3.30 -10.78
C SER A 66 2.16 2.58 -11.45
N GLU A 67 2.61 1.46 -10.89
CA GLU A 67 3.59 0.58 -11.54
C GLU A 67 3.00 -0.04 -12.82
N GLU A 68 1.75 -0.53 -12.76
CA GLU A 68 1.04 -1.06 -13.93
C GLU A 68 1.00 -0.05 -15.09
N GLN A 69 0.77 1.23 -14.81
CA GLN A 69 0.77 2.28 -15.84
C GLN A 69 2.14 2.53 -16.49
N ARG A 70 3.24 2.10 -15.85
CA ARG A 70 4.62 2.25 -16.33
C ARG A 70 5.16 1.01 -17.03
N VAL A 71 4.49 -0.13 -16.86
CA VAL A 71 4.82 -1.35 -17.59
C VAL A 71 4.04 -1.37 -18.90
N PRO A 72 4.67 -1.73 -20.04
CA PRO A 72 3.98 -1.94 -21.30
C PRO A 72 2.78 -2.89 -21.16
N GLY A 73 1.62 -2.51 -21.71
CA GLY A 73 0.35 -3.20 -21.49
C GLY A 73 0.26 -4.63 -22.04
N ASP A 74 1.20 -5.01 -22.92
CA ASP A 74 1.41 -6.39 -23.40
C ASP A 74 2.07 -7.31 -22.36
N ARG A 75 2.56 -6.74 -21.25
CA ARG A 75 3.18 -7.46 -20.12
C ARG A 75 2.26 -7.58 -18.90
N LEU A 76 1.06 -7.01 -18.95
CA LEU A 76 0.11 -7.10 -17.84
C LEU A 76 -0.98 -8.11 -18.16
N PRO A 77 -1.13 -9.18 -17.36
CA PRO A 77 -2.29 -10.05 -17.48
C PRO A 77 -3.56 -9.26 -17.14
N ALA A 78 -4.67 -9.59 -17.79
CA ALA A 78 -5.95 -8.93 -17.55
C ALA A 78 -6.37 -9.14 -16.09
N ALA A 79 -6.65 -8.05 -15.36
CA ALA A 79 -7.13 -8.14 -13.99
C ALA A 79 -8.41 -8.96 -13.92
N ALA A 80 -8.55 -9.80 -12.89
CA ALA A 80 -9.81 -10.50 -12.64
C ALA A 80 -10.89 -9.44 -12.36
N ALA A 81 -11.77 -9.22 -13.34
CA ALA A 81 -12.77 -8.16 -13.28
C ALA A 81 -13.88 -8.47 -12.25
N ASP A 82 -14.13 -9.75 -11.99
CA ASP A 82 -15.13 -10.25 -11.05
C ASP A 82 -14.58 -11.46 -10.31
N GLY A 83 -14.40 -11.32 -9.00
CA GLY A 83 -13.91 -12.40 -8.15
C GLY A 83 -13.96 -12.00 -6.67
N GLU A 84 -14.09 -13.01 -5.80
CA GLU A 84 -13.79 -12.83 -4.39
C GLU A 84 -12.29 -12.58 -4.22
N ILE A 85 -11.93 -11.75 -3.23
CA ILE A 85 -10.53 -11.51 -2.92
C ILE A 85 -9.97 -12.76 -2.25
N ASP A 86 -8.93 -13.34 -2.85
CA ASP A 86 -8.16 -14.42 -2.23
C ASP A 86 -7.30 -13.83 -1.09
N LEU A 87 -7.86 -13.78 0.11
CA LEU A 87 -7.20 -13.24 1.29
C LEU A 87 -5.98 -14.06 1.74
N GLU A 88 -5.94 -15.36 1.42
CA GLU A 88 -4.76 -16.19 1.69
C GLU A 88 -3.59 -15.75 0.81
N ASN A 89 -3.86 -15.52 -0.48
CA ASN A 89 -2.86 -14.97 -1.40
C ASN A 89 -2.44 -13.55 -1.00
N VAL A 90 -3.38 -12.66 -0.64
CA VAL A 90 -3.04 -11.30 -0.15
C VAL A 90 -2.09 -11.38 1.06
N ALA A 91 -2.39 -12.26 2.02
CA ALA A 91 -1.56 -12.45 3.21
C ALA A 91 -0.16 -12.97 2.85
N ALA A 92 -0.07 -13.95 1.95
CA ALA A 92 1.21 -14.49 1.47
C ALA A 92 2.06 -13.43 0.76
N LEU A 93 1.46 -12.60 -0.10
CA LEU A 93 2.15 -11.51 -0.79
C LEU A 93 2.57 -10.40 0.18
N SER A 94 1.72 -10.08 1.17
CA SER A 94 2.04 -9.10 2.22
C SER A 94 3.27 -9.55 3.02
N GLU A 95 3.32 -10.81 3.42
CA GLU A 95 4.45 -11.38 4.14
C GLU A 95 5.72 -11.39 3.29
N THR A 96 5.62 -11.78 2.01
CA THR A 96 6.73 -11.78 1.04
C THR A 96 7.39 -10.40 0.93
N LEU A 97 6.58 -9.33 0.86
CA LEU A 97 7.05 -7.95 0.85
C LEU A 97 7.71 -7.56 2.18
N ARG A 98 7.16 -8.03 3.31
CA ARG A 98 7.66 -7.73 4.66
C ARG A 98 8.99 -8.43 4.97
N VAL A 99 9.19 -9.67 4.53
CA VAL A 99 10.38 -10.49 4.85
C VAL A 99 11.50 -10.40 3.81
N GLY A 100 11.31 -9.65 2.72
CA GLY A 100 12.41 -9.20 1.87
C GLY A 100 12.58 -9.91 0.53
N ASP A 101 11.53 -10.52 -0.04
CA ASP A 101 11.51 -10.90 -1.46
C ASP A 101 10.50 -10.08 -2.31
N PRO A 102 10.60 -8.73 -2.32
CA PRO A 102 9.66 -7.91 -3.08
C PRO A 102 9.71 -8.16 -4.59
N GLY A 103 10.81 -8.73 -5.11
CA GLY A 103 11.00 -9.02 -6.53
C GLY A 103 10.04 -10.06 -7.11
N SER A 104 9.52 -10.98 -6.29
CA SER A 104 8.51 -11.95 -6.73
C SER A 104 7.11 -11.35 -6.85
N VAL A 105 6.90 -10.15 -6.31
CA VAL A 105 5.62 -9.44 -6.34
C VAL A 105 5.68 -8.22 -7.25
N SER A 106 6.81 -7.49 -7.28
CA SER A 106 6.95 -6.19 -7.92
C SER A 106 6.95 -6.25 -9.45
N LEU A 107 6.34 -5.24 -10.08
CA LEU A 107 6.36 -5.06 -11.54
C LEU A 107 7.60 -4.29 -12.02
N LEU A 108 8.14 -3.47 -11.13
CA LEU A 108 9.39 -2.74 -11.33
C LEU A 108 10.53 -3.48 -10.61
N PRO A 109 11.81 -3.08 -10.83
CA PRO A 109 12.91 -3.59 -10.03
C PRO A 109 12.61 -3.46 -8.53
N ALA A 110 12.90 -4.52 -7.79
CA ALA A 110 12.53 -4.65 -6.38
C ALA A 110 12.98 -3.45 -5.54
N GLU A 111 14.17 -2.93 -5.80
CA GLU A 111 14.73 -1.76 -5.12
C GLU A 111 13.91 -0.47 -5.34
N VAL A 112 13.24 -0.33 -6.49
CA VAL A 112 12.37 0.83 -6.79
C VAL A 112 11.07 0.71 -6.03
N THR A 113 10.46 -0.48 -6.01
CA THR A 113 9.20 -0.73 -5.28
C THR A 113 9.41 -0.57 -3.77
N VAL A 114 10.49 -1.12 -3.21
CA VAL A 114 10.84 -0.94 -1.79
C VAL A 114 11.04 0.54 -1.47
N ALA A 115 11.87 1.24 -2.25
CA ALA A 115 12.10 2.66 -2.02
C ALA A 115 10.80 3.49 -2.11
N ALA A 116 9.87 3.12 -2.99
CA ALA A 116 8.58 3.79 -3.10
C ALA A 116 7.63 3.48 -1.94
N LEU A 117 7.60 2.23 -1.45
CA LEU A 117 6.86 1.84 -0.26
C LEU A 117 7.38 2.59 0.96
N ASP A 118 8.69 2.57 1.20
CA ASP A 118 9.34 3.30 2.31
C ASP A 118 9.01 4.79 2.27
N ARG A 119 9.08 5.39 1.07
CA ARG A 119 8.76 6.81 0.88
C ARG A 119 7.30 7.13 1.15
N ILE A 120 6.37 6.25 0.76
CA ILE A 120 4.95 6.41 1.05
C ILE A 120 4.70 6.26 2.55
N ILE A 121 5.26 5.23 3.20
CA ILE A 121 5.10 4.99 4.64
C ILE A 121 5.61 6.20 5.42
N ALA A 122 6.82 6.69 5.12
CA ALA A 122 7.38 7.89 5.73
C ALA A 122 6.48 9.12 5.51
N THR A 123 5.97 9.32 4.28
CA THR A 123 5.07 10.44 3.98
C THR A 123 3.75 10.34 4.76
N GLU A 124 3.20 9.15 4.92
CA GLU A 124 2.01 8.96 5.75
C GLU A 124 2.33 9.26 7.21
N LEU A 125 3.43 8.77 7.76
CA LEU A 125 3.83 9.09 9.14
C LEU A 125 4.08 10.59 9.34
N ASP A 126 4.75 11.27 8.41
CA ASP A 126 5.07 12.70 8.46
C ASP A 126 3.82 13.58 8.55
N LYS A 127 2.73 13.22 7.83
CA LYS A 127 1.45 13.95 7.92
C LYS A 127 0.84 13.97 9.33
N ARG A 128 1.26 13.03 10.17
CA ARG A 128 0.73 12.80 11.52
C ARG A 128 1.75 13.19 12.60
N ASN A 129 3.02 13.31 12.22
CA ASN A 129 4.16 13.55 13.09
C ASN A 129 4.01 14.85 13.90
N GLU A 130 3.66 15.98 13.27
CA GLU A 130 3.58 17.29 13.96
C GLU A 130 2.61 17.32 15.15
N HIS A 131 1.55 16.51 15.14
CA HIS A 131 0.56 16.50 16.23
C HIS A 131 0.69 15.28 17.16
N VAL A 132 1.01 14.11 16.60
CA VAL A 132 0.90 12.83 17.31
C VAL A 132 2.23 12.42 17.95
N ARG A 133 3.37 12.79 17.37
CA ARG A 133 4.68 12.33 17.85
C ARG A 133 5.01 12.82 19.25
N GLU A 134 4.62 14.05 19.57
CA GLU A 134 4.82 14.65 20.90
C GLU A 134 3.94 14.01 21.98
N GLN A 135 2.88 13.29 21.59
CA GLN A 135 1.91 12.67 22.49
C GLN A 135 2.18 11.18 22.75
N LEU A 136 3.03 10.56 21.92
CA LEU A 136 3.36 9.14 22.00
C LEU A 136 4.79 8.95 22.52
N ASP A 137 4.98 7.94 23.36
CA ASP A 137 6.31 7.45 23.68
C ASP A 137 6.91 6.67 22.48
N ASP A 138 8.20 6.35 22.57
CA ASP A 138 8.91 5.69 21.47
C ASP A 138 8.34 4.30 21.13
N ALA A 139 7.80 3.59 22.13
CA ALA A 139 7.18 2.27 21.93
C ALA A 139 5.87 2.40 21.15
N SER A 140 4.98 3.30 21.57
CA SER A 140 3.71 3.54 20.89
C SER A 140 3.91 4.14 19.50
N TRP A 141 4.96 4.96 19.32
CA TRP A 141 5.33 5.45 18.00
C TRP A 141 5.78 4.32 17.08
N SER A 142 6.64 3.41 17.56
CA SER A 142 7.06 2.23 16.80
C SER A 142 5.88 1.34 16.42
N GLU A 143 4.91 1.13 17.32
CA GLU A 143 3.68 0.39 17.01
C GLU A 143 2.85 1.08 15.92
N LEU A 144 2.77 2.41 15.93
CA LEU A 144 2.11 3.18 14.88
C LEU A 144 2.84 3.07 13.55
N GLU A 145 4.18 3.12 13.55
CA GLU A 145 5.01 2.92 12.35
C GLU A 145 4.74 1.55 11.73
N ASP A 146 4.78 0.48 12.54
CA ASP A 146 4.50 -0.89 12.10
C ASP A 146 3.06 -1.03 11.58
N TYR A 147 2.09 -0.41 12.26
CA TYR A 147 0.68 -0.44 11.87
C TYR A 147 0.46 0.24 10.51
N ILE A 148 1.02 1.44 10.29
CA ILE A 148 0.90 2.14 9.01
C ILE A 148 1.66 1.40 7.90
N ALA A 149 2.86 0.90 8.18
CA ALA A 149 3.65 0.11 7.25
C ALA A 149 2.89 -1.13 6.79
N TRP A 150 2.30 -1.87 7.74
CA TRP A 150 1.47 -3.04 7.46
C TRP A 150 0.35 -2.70 6.48
N TRP A 151 -0.43 -1.65 6.75
CA TRP A 151 -1.55 -1.29 5.89
C TRP A 151 -1.13 -0.83 4.50
N THR A 152 -0.02 -0.10 4.37
CA THR A 152 0.53 0.27 3.06
C THR A 152 0.97 -0.96 2.26
N ILE A 153 1.73 -1.87 2.88
CA ILE A 153 2.17 -3.12 2.24
C ILE A 153 0.96 -3.98 1.85
N HIS A 154 -0.01 -4.11 2.75
CA HIS A 154 -1.21 -4.89 2.53
C HIS A 154 -2.04 -4.34 1.36
N GLY A 155 -2.15 -3.02 1.22
CA GLY A 155 -2.79 -2.38 0.06
C GLY A 155 -2.09 -2.69 -1.26
N TYR A 156 -0.76 -2.67 -1.26
CA TYR A 156 0.03 -3.04 -2.43
C TYR A 156 -0.19 -4.51 -2.81
N ALA A 157 -0.11 -5.41 -1.82
CA ALA A 157 -0.36 -6.84 -1.98
C ALA A 157 -1.79 -7.13 -2.47
N LEU A 158 -2.78 -6.39 -1.97
CA LEU A 158 -4.18 -6.49 -2.39
C LEU A 158 -4.35 -6.23 -3.88
N ARG A 159 -3.68 -5.20 -4.43
CA ARG A 159 -3.73 -4.98 -5.88
C ARG A 159 -2.94 -6.06 -6.63
N ALA A 160 -1.80 -6.48 -6.09
CA ALA A 160 -0.98 -7.51 -6.72
C ALA A 160 -1.72 -8.86 -6.83
N SER A 161 -2.55 -9.23 -5.85
CA SER A 161 -3.34 -10.47 -5.87
C SER A 161 -4.50 -10.44 -6.87
N GLU A 162 -4.96 -9.26 -7.30
CA GLU A 162 -6.01 -9.13 -8.33
C GLU A 162 -5.48 -9.41 -9.75
N LEU A 163 -4.16 -9.44 -9.91
CA LEU A 163 -3.51 -9.75 -11.16
C LEU A 163 -3.25 -11.27 -11.23
N PRO A 164 -3.52 -11.91 -12.37
CA PRO A 164 -3.14 -13.30 -12.57
C PRO A 164 -1.64 -13.50 -12.31
N THR A 165 -1.29 -14.54 -11.57
CA THR A 165 0.10 -14.98 -11.42
C THR A 165 0.67 -15.30 -12.81
N PRO A 166 1.88 -14.83 -13.17
CA PRO A 166 2.50 -15.12 -14.45
C PRO A 166 2.70 -16.62 -14.71
#